data_AF-A0A932F1Y1-F1
#
_entry.id   AF-A0A932F1Y1-F1
#
_cell.length_a   1.000
_cell.length_b   1.000
_cell.length_c   1.000
_cell.angle_alpha   90.00
_cell.angle_beta   90.00
_cell.angle_gamma   90.00
#
_symmetry.space_group_name_H-M   'P 1'
#
loop_
_entity.id
_entity.type
_entity.pdbx_description
1 polymer ?
#
loop_
_entity_poly.entity_id
_entity_poly.type
_entity_poly.pdbx_seq_one_letter_code
_entity_poly.pdbx_strand_id
1 'polypeptide(L)'
;MNSNEAGEVIRGKTPRRQVSWRTVALGALVVAGLAMVFPQNTLTAPIPDTIEMADMTWVEVRSAIDHGYTVAIVPTGGIEQNGPHMVLGKHDYIVRKAANRIAREVGRTLVTPVVSFVPEGDYEPPSGNMLYPGTLGIPEPVFAQVLEGIARSLKLAGFKTICFIGDHGLNQASQAAVAAKLNREWAGQATTVLHVADYYEGKAQIAYLRDKGETLVTIGDHAGIIDTSELLDAHPQGVDLSRLTALPIRPEPTGHSGKPERSLAGYGTALIDIRIKAAVRQIRTALSDRSVSN
;
A
#
# COMPACT_ATOMS: atom_id res chain seq x y z
N MET A 1 -37.60 -10.63 -91.68
CA MET A 1 -36.58 -11.65 -92.00
C MET A 1 -36.67 -12.73 -90.95
N ASN A 2 -36.95 -13.96 -91.40
CA ASN A 2 -36.66 -15.29 -90.83
C ASN A 2 -36.39 -15.42 -89.31
N SER A 3 -36.86 -16.43 -88.60
CA SER A 3 -37.65 -17.62 -88.90
C SER A 3 -37.87 -18.34 -87.56
N ASN A 4 -39.02 -18.99 -87.48
CA ASN A 4 -39.47 -19.95 -86.46
C ASN A 4 -38.43 -21.01 -86.06
N GLU A 5 -38.55 -21.54 -84.84
CA GLU A 5 -38.95 -22.94 -84.51
C GLU A 5 -39.04 -23.05 -82.97
N ALA A 6 -40.18 -23.28 -82.31
CA ALA A 6 -41.17 -24.37 -82.37
C ALA A 6 -40.72 -25.66 -81.64
N GLY A 7 -41.64 -26.23 -80.84
CA GLY A 7 -41.56 -27.57 -80.23
C GLY A 7 -41.29 -27.54 -78.72
N GLU A 8 -42.25 -27.40 -77.78
CA GLU A 8 -43.45 -28.24 -77.52
C GLU A 8 -43.04 -29.67 -77.05
N VAL A 9 -43.58 -30.36 -76.04
CA VAL A 9 -44.92 -30.38 -75.42
C VAL A 9 -44.94 -31.29 -74.15
N ILE A 10 -46.02 -31.18 -73.35
CA ILE A 10 -46.73 -32.20 -72.51
C ILE A 10 -46.10 -32.63 -71.15
N ARG A 11 -46.59 -32.13 -70.01
CA ARG A 11 -47.74 -32.59 -69.17
C ARG A 11 -47.68 -34.06 -68.70
N GLY A 12 -47.56 -34.28 -67.40
CA GLY A 12 -47.90 -35.57 -66.77
C GLY A 12 -47.83 -35.53 -65.24
N LYS A 13 -48.94 -35.86 -64.58
CA LYS A 13 -49.17 -35.80 -63.12
C LYS A 13 -48.52 -36.96 -62.34
N THR A 14 -48.52 -36.80 -61.00
CA THR A 14 -48.57 -37.80 -59.88
C THR A 14 -47.25 -38.14 -59.18
N PRO A 15 -47.25 -38.67 -57.93
CA PRO A 15 -48.12 -38.43 -56.77
C PRO A 15 -47.32 -38.11 -55.47
N ARG A 16 -48.02 -37.61 -54.43
CA ARG A 16 -47.53 -37.50 -53.04
C ARG A 16 -47.06 -38.88 -52.54
N ARG A 17 -45.79 -38.98 -52.12
CA ARG A 17 -45.26 -40.15 -51.40
C ARG A 17 -45.01 -39.78 -49.94
N GLN A 18 -45.78 -40.41 -49.05
CA GLN A 18 -45.50 -40.45 -47.61
C GLN A 18 -44.15 -41.13 -47.39
N VAL A 19 -43.25 -40.50 -46.63
CA VAL A 19 -42.02 -41.13 -46.18
C VAL A 19 -42.24 -41.67 -44.77
N SER A 20 -42.18 -43.00 -44.70
CA SER A 20 -42.25 -43.82 -43.49
C SER A 20 -40.99 -43.64 -42.64
N TRP A 21 -41.18 -43.46 -41.34
CA TRP A 21 -40.15 -43.52 -40.31
C TRP A 21 -39.83 -44.98 -40.00
N ARG A 22 -38.63 -45.46 -40.36
CA ARG A 22 -37.91 -46.56 -39.67
C ARG A 22 -36.55 -46.85 -40.34
N THR A 23 -35.46 -46.55 -39.59
CA THR A 23 -34.15 -47.27 -39.50
C THR A 23 -33.28 -47.37 -40.77
N VAL A 24 -31.98 -47.07 -40.86
CA VAL A 24 -30.82 -46.86 -39.95
C VAL A 24 -29.73 -46.11 -40.73
N ALA A 25 -28.97 -45.21 -40.07
CA ALA A 25 -27.52 -44.98 -40.24
C ALA A 25 -27.14 -43.71 -39.44
N LEU A 26 -26.96 -43.81 -38.12
CA LEU A 26 -25.64 -43.92 -37.49
C LEU A 26 -24.56 -43.06 -38.20
N GLY A 27 -24.66 -41.76 -38.00
CA GLY A 27 -23.69 -40.77 -38.47
C GLY A 27 -23.79 -39.48 -37.68
N ALA A 28 -24.16 -39.56 -36.39
CA ALA A 28 -23.92 -38.47 -35.48
C ALA A 28 -22.41 -38.46 -35.23
N LEU A 29 -21.70 -37.63 -35.99
CA LEU A 29 -20.39 -37.14 -35.66
C LEU A 29 -20.43 -36.64 -34.21
N VAL A 30 -20.07 -37.53 -33.29
CA VAL A 30 -19.54 -37.17 -31.99
C VAL A 30 -18.21 -36.51 -32.32
N VAL A 31 -18.26 -35.24 -32.72
CA VAL A 31 -17.19 -34.31 -32.40
C VAL A 31 -17.32 -34.14 -30.90
N ALA A 32 -16.79 -35.13 -30.18
CA ALA A 32 -16.48 -34.97 -28.78
C ALA A 32 -15.61 -33.73 -28.73
N GLY A 33 -16.20 -32.65 -28.23
CA GLY A 33 -15.47 -31.46 -27.83
C GLY A 33 -14.50 -31.86 -26.75
N LEU A 34 -13.37 -32.44 -27.15
CA LEU A 34 -12.10 -32.12 -26.52
C LEU A 34 -11.87 -30.65 -26.85
N ALA A 35 -12.59 -29.78 -26.13
CA ALA A 35 -11.96 -28.57 -25.69
C ALA A 35 -10.68 -29.07 -25.02
N MET A 36 -9.56 -28.92 -25.71
CA MET A 36 -8.28 -28.92 -25.03
C MET A 36 -8.45 -27.86 -23.96
N VAL A 37 -8.77 -28.30 -22.74
CA VAL A 37 -8.54 -27.53 -21.54
C VAL A 37 -7.04 -27.41 -21.54
N PHE A 38 -6.52 -26.41 -22.25
CA PHE A 38 -5.20 -25.91 -21.96
C PHE A 38 -5.23 -25.69 -20.46
N PRO A 39 -4.40 -26.40 -19.66
CA PRO A 39 -4.33 -26.13 -18.25
C PRO A 39 -4.09 -24.63 -18.17
N GLN A 40 -5.07 -23.87 -17.66
CA GLN A 40 -4.92 -22.44 -17.51
C GLN A 40 -3.72 -22.30 -16.60
N ASN A 41 -2.61 -21.90 -17.22
CA ASN A 41 -1.26 -21.87 -16.69
C ASN A 41 -1.20 -22.05 -15.18
N THR A 42 -0.74 -23.23 -14.76
CA THR A 42 -0.30 -23.59 -13.41
C THR A 42 0.92 -22.76 -12.99
N LEU A 43 0.85 -21.45 -13.15
CA LEU A 43 1.78 -20.49 -12.55
C LEU A 43 1.38 -20.38 -11.07
N THR A 44 1.53 -21.48 -10.36
CA THR A 44 1.43 -21.54 -8.90
C THR A 44 2.82 -21.31 -8.36
N ALA A 45 3.03 -20.21 -7.63
CA ALA A 45 4.25 -20.02 -6.85
C ALA A 45 3.96 -20.37 -5.39
N PRO A 46 4.95 -20.90 -4.64
CA PRO A 46 4.84 -20.97 -3.19
C PRO A 46 4.63 -19.56 -2.64
N ILE A 47 3.96 -19.44 -1.49
CA ILE A 47 3.89 -18.16 -0.78
C ILE A 47 5.33 -17.82 -0.35
N PRO A 48 5.89 -16.67 -0.76
CA PRO A 48 7.24 -16.28 -0.36
C PRO A 48 7.38 -16.10 1.14
N ASP A 49 8.59 -16.29 1.64
CA ASP A 49 8.96 -16.02 3.05
C ASP A 49 9.06 -14.51 3.36
N THR A 50 8.83 -13.65 2.36
CA THR A 50 8.78 -12.19 2.50
C THR A 50 7.34 -11.66 2.49
N ILE A 51 7.15 -10.54 3.17
CA ILE A 51 5.93 -9.73 3.14
C ILE A 51 6.12 -8.44 2.34
N GLU A 52 7.33 -8.15 1.87
CA GLU A 52 7.65 -6.98 1.06
C GLU A 52 7.32 -7.28 -0.40
N MET A 53 6.30 -6.61 -0.93
CA MET A 53 5.76 -6.86 -2.27
C MET A 53 6.78 -6.58 -3.38
N ALA A 54 7.74 -5.69 -3.13
CA ALA A 54 8.82 -5.35 -4.07
C ALA A 54 9.75 -6.54 -4.36
N ASP A 55 9.86 -7.46 -3.40
CA ASP A 55 10.74 -8.64 -3.47
C ASP A 55 9.99 -9.88 -3.97
N MET A 56 8.74 -9.70 -4.43
CA MET A 56 7.89 -10.77 -4.96
C MET A 56 7.73 -10.60 -6.47
N THR A 57 7.73 -11.71 -7.19
CA THR A 57 7.19 -11.75 -8.55
C THR A 57 5.67 -11.52 -8.51
N TRP A 58 5.10 -11.03 -9.61
CA TRP A 58 3.65 -10.83 -9.68
C TRP A 58 2.85 -12.14 -9.49
N VAL A 59 3.46 -13.29 -9.84
CA VAL A 59 2.88 -14.63 -9.66
C VAL A 59 2.77 -14.99 -8.18
N GLU A 60 3.80 -14.65 -7.39
CA GLU A 60 3.81 -14.84 -5.95
C GLU A 60 2.80 -13.92 -5.24
N VAL A 61 2.66 -12.67 -5.68
CA VAL A 61 1.62 -11.77 -5.15
C VAL A 61 0.22 -12.33 -5.41
N ARG A 62 -0.06 -12.80 -6.63
CA ARG A 62 -1.34 -13.47 -6.95
C ARG A 62 -1.55 -14.70 -6.05
N SER A 63 -0.54 -15.56 -5.94
CA SER A 63 -0.61 -16.75 -5.08
C SER A 63 -0.91 -16.38 -3.63
N ALA A 64 -0.25 -15.36 -3.08
CA ALA A 64 -0.52 -14.90 -1.72
C ALA A 64 -1.98 -14.45 -1.55
N ILE A 65 -2.53 -13.69 -2.50
CA ILE A 65 -3.95 -13.25 -2.49
C ILE A 65 -4.89 -14.47 -2.52
N ASP A 66 -4.62 -15.47 -3.36
CA ASP A 66 -5.40 -16.72 -3.43
C ASP A 66 -5.35 -17.50 -2.11
N HIS A 67 -4.25 -17.39 -1.35
CA HIS A 67 -4.09 -17.94 0.00
C HIS A 67 -4.57 -17.02 1.12
N GLY A 68 -5.29 -15.95 0.78
CA GLY A 68 -5.98 -15.08 1.73
C GLY A 68 -5.20 -13.86 2.21
N TYR A 69 -4.05 -13.55 1.62
CA TYR A 69 -3.32 -12.30 1.87
C TYR A 69 -4.06 -11.13 1.24
N THR A 70 -5.10 -10.65 1.93
CA THR A 70 -6.06 -9.68 1.40
C THR A 70 -5.92 -8.30 2.04
N VAL A 71 -4.94 -8.12 2.93
CA VAL A 71 -4.59 -6.84 3.53
C VAL A 71 -3.28 -6.34 2.91
N ALA A 72 -3.24 -5.07 2.52
CA ALA A 72 -2.04 -4.40 2.06
C ALA A 72 -1.75 -3.17 2.93
N ILE A 73 -0.52 -3.03 3.41
CA ILE A 73 -0.02 -1.82 4.07
C ILE A 73 0.74 -1.00 3.04
N VAL A 74 0.39 0.27 2.95
CA VAL A 74 1.06 1.29 2.13
C VAL A 74 1.76 2.27 3.07
N PRO A 75 3.05 2.05 3.35
CA PRO A 75 3.81 2.95 4.21
C PRO A 75 4.21 4.22 3.45
N THR A 76 4.09 5.37 4.09
CA THR A 76 4.55 6.66 3.56
C THR A 76 5.53 7.29 4.54
N GLY A 77 6.76 7.51 4.08
CA GLY A 77 7.82 8.10 4.88
C GLY A 77 7.97 9.58 4.53
N GLY A 78 9.15 9.96 4.03
CA GLY A 78 9.53 11.32 3.69
C GLY A 78 11.05 11.50 3.61
N ILE A 79 11.49 12.40 2.72
CA ILE A 79 12.89 12.82 2.59
C ILE A 79 12.98 14.27 3.01
N GLU A 80 13.41 14.50 4.24
CA GLU A 80 13.40 15.83 4.87
C GLU A 80 14.65 16.08 5.72
N GLN A 81 14.84 17.34 6.10
CA GLN A 81 15.79 17.71 7.13
C GLN A 81 15.45 17.04 8.47
N ASN A 82 16.47 16.51 9.13
CA ASN A 82 16.32 15.73 10.36
C ASN A 82 17.31 16.19 11.43
N GLY A 83 17.52 17.50 11.49
CA GLY A 83 18.66 18.07 12.19
C GLY A 83 19.99 17.69 11.52
N PRO A 84 21.11 18.01 12.17
CA PRO A 84 22.45 17.86 11.61
C PRO A 84 23.03 16.46 11.78
N HIS A 85 22.40 15.62 12.60
CA HIS A 85 22.92 14.33 13.06
C HIS A 85 22.21 13.12 12.46
N MET A 86 21.16 13.30 11.65
CA MET A 86 20.43 12.19 11.03
C MET A 86 20.40 12.28 9.52
N VAL A 87 20.33 11.14 8.86
CA VAL A 87 20.09 11.05 7.41
C VAL A 87 18.71 11.59 7.03
N LEU A 88 18.59 12.10 5.81
CA LEU A 88 17.34 12.69 5.31
C LEU A 88 16.15 11.70 5.25
N GLY A 89 16.45 10.41 5.04
CA GLY A 89 15.45 9.35 4.92
C GLY A 89 14.97 8.76 6.24
N LYS A 90 15.10 9.48 7.37
CA LYS A 90 14.69 9.00 8.72
C LYS A 90 13.35 8.28 8.67
N HIS A 91 12.34 8.94 8.11
CA HIS A 91 10.96 8.45 8.06
C HIS A 91 10.83 7.12 7.30
N ASP A 92 11.54 6.96 6.18
CA ASP A 92 11.50 5.74 5.38
C ASP A 92 12.02 4.52 6.16
N TYR A 93 13.09 4.69 6.94
CA TYR A 93 13.64 3.60 7.75
C TYR A 93 12.71 3.20 8.89
N ILE A 94 12.17 4.17 9.61
CA ILE A 94 11.27 3.94 10.75
C ILE A 94 9.97 3.27 10.27
N VAL A 95 9.31 3.85 9.26
CA VAL A 95 8.02 3.35 8.77
C VAL A 95 8.15 1.96 8.15
N ARG A 96 9.24 1.66 7.43
CA ARG A 96 9.46 0.33 6.85
C ARG A 96 9.61 -0.72 7.94
N LYS A 97 10.40 -0.44 8.98
CA LYS A 97 10.55 -1.35 10.12
C LYS A 97 9.21 -1.59 10.81
N ALA A 98 8.45 -0.53 11.06
CA ALA A 98 7.14 -0.64 11.70
C ALA A 98 6.13 -1.40 10.83
N ALA A 99 5.96 -1.02 9.56
CA ALA A 99 5.03 -1.64 8.63
C ALA A 99 5.27 -3.15 8.47
N ASN A 100 6.53 -3.56 8.36
CA ASN A 100 6.90 -4.98 8.28
C ASN A 100 6.49 -5.76 9.52
N ARG A 101 6.70 -5.19 10.71
CA ARG A 101 6.29 -5.83 11.97
C ARG A 101 4.76 -5.83 12.14
N ILE A 102 4.08 -4.74 11.79
CA ILE A 102 2.61 -4.66 11.78
C ILE A 102 2.03 -5.73 10.85
N ALA A 103 2.55 -5.88 9.64
CA ALA A 103 2.07 -6.88 8.69
C ALA A 103 2.18 -8.32 9.23
N ARG A 104 3.30 -8.63 9.90
CA ARG A 104 3.50 -9.94 10.53
C ARG A 104 2.54 -10.17 11.71
N GLU A 105 2.31 -9.15 12.54
CA GLU A 105 1.40 -9.25 13.69
C GLU A 105 -0.08 -9.30 13.27
N VAL A 106 -0.49 -8.55 12.25
CA VAL A 106 -1.85 -8.63 11.69
C VAL A 106 -2.06 -9.98 10.98
N GLY A 107 -1.03 -10.49 10.31
CA GLY A 107 -1.06 -11.73 9.55
C GLY A 107 -1.73 -11.54 8.18
N ARG A 108 -1.42 -12.43 7.21
CA ARG A 108 -1.99 -12.39 5.85
C ARG A 108 -1.99 -10.98 5.24
N THR A 109 -0.90 -10.26 5.44
CA THR A 109 -0.73 -8.85 5.08
C THR A 109 0.56 -8.69 4.29
N LEU A 110 0.49 -7.97 3.17
CA LEU A 110 1.67 -7.58 2.38
C LEU A 110 1.96 -6.08 2.56
N VAL A 111 3.20 -5.68 2.36
CA VAL A 111 3.68 -4.30 2.47
C VAL A 111 4.17 -3.83 1.11
N THR A 112 3.65 -2.71 0.61
CA THR A 112 4.14 -2.09 -0.62
C THR A 112 5.48 -1.39 -0.37
N PRO A 113 6.25 -1.02 -1.43
CA PRO A 113 7.35 -0.09 -1.25
C PRO A 113 6.93 1.16 -0.48
N VAL A 114 7.87 1.73 0.28
CA VAL A 114 7.66 3.01 0.96
C VAL A 114 7.45 4.11 -0.07
N VAL A 115 6.42 4.91 0.13
CA VAL A 115 6.25 6.17 -0.61
C VAL A 115 7.14 7.23 0.05
N SER A 116 8.32 7.43 -0.51
CA SER A 116 9.33 8.36 0.00
C SER A 116 9.06 9.83 -0.31
N PHE A 117 8.32 10.11 -1.39
CA PHE A 117 8.00 11.48 -1.81
C PHE A 117 6.65 11.89 -1.26
N VAL A 118 6.66 12.83 -0.33
CA VAL A 118 5.48 13.31 0.41
C VAL A 118 5.47 14.84 0.47
N PRO A 119 4.42 15.49 0.99
CA PRO A 119 4.43 16.94 1.18
C PRO A 119 5.45 17.36 2.24
N GLU A 120 6.28 18.34 1.91
CA GLU A 120 7.37 18.86 2.76
C GLU A 120 7.33 20.40 2.92
N GLY A 121 6.40 21.07 2.25
CA GLY A 121 6.28 22.53 2.17
C GLY A 121 6.15 23.03 0.74
N ASP A 122 6.11 24.36 0.59
CA ASP A 122 5.99 25.06 -0.68
C ASP A 122 7.36 25.26 -1.33
N TYR A 123 7.37 25.47 -2.65
CA TYR A 123 8.60 25.75 -3.41
C TYR A 123 8.91 27.25 -3.51
N GLU A 124 7.88 28.08 -3.66
CA GLU A 124 8.01 29.51 -3.94
C GLU A 124 6.93 30.34 -3.21
N PRO A 125 7.33 31.14 -2.20
CA PRO A 125 8.62 31.04 -1.51
C PRO A 125 8.74 29.68 -0.81
N PRO A 126 9.97 29.17 -0.59
CA PRO A 126 10.16 27.90 0.10
C PRO A 126 9.60 27.97 1.54
N SER A 127 8.91 26.92 1.96
CA SER A 127 8.32 26.82 3.31
C SER A 127 8.56 25.44 3.93
N GLY A 128 8.36 25.32 5.25
CA GLY A 128 8.53 24.04 5.94
C GLY A 128 9.93 23.44 5.80
N ASN A 129 9.99 22.13 5.51
CA ASN A 129 11.25 21.41 5.31
C ASN A 129 11.94 21.78 3.98
N MET A 130 11.22 22.39 3.03
CA MET A 130 11.80 22.86 1.76
C MET A 130 12.79 24.03 1.94
N LEU A 131 12.86 24.61 3.14
CA LEU A 131 13.91 25.57 3.51
C LEU A 131 15.32 24.94 3.60
N TYR A 132 15.41 23.62 3.65
CA TYR A 132 16.65 22.90 3.93
C TYR A 132 17.13 22.08 2.72
N PRO A 133 18.42 22.16 2.36
CA PRO A 133 18.96 21.41 1.23
C PRO A 133 18.81 19.90 1.41
N GLY A 134 18.39 19.22 0.33
CA GLY A 134 18.24 17.76 0.30
C GLY A 134 16.83 17.27 0.59
N THR A 135 15.95 18.10 1.19
CA THR A 135 14.52 17.79 1.29
C THR A 135 13.91 17.62 -0.10
N LEU A 136 13.13 16.55 -0.30
CA LEU A 136 12.43 16.26 -1.55
C LEU A 136 10.92 16.15 -1.29
N GLY A 137 10.23 17.28 -1.40
CA GLY A 137 8.78 17.37 -1.29
C GLY A 137 8.04 17.23 -2.62
N ILE A 138 6.77 16.83 -2.55
CA ILE A 138 5.79 16.95 -3.64
C ILE A 138 4.51 17.66 -3.15
N PRO A 139 3.75 18.33 -4.03
CA PRO A 139 2.52 19.01 -3.59
C PRO A 139 1.49 18.02 -3.04
N GLU A 140 0.73 18.45 -2.03
CA GLU A 140 -0.32 17.63 -1.41
C GLU A 140 -1.29 16.97 -2.43
N PRO A 141 -1.79 17.68 -3.47
CA PRO A 141 -2.66 17.06 -4.45
C PRO A 141 -1.98 15.95 -5.27
N VAL A 142 -0.67 16.02 -5.47
CA VAL A 142 0.11 14.99 -6.18
C VAL A 142 0.28 13.78 -5.28
N PHE A 143 0.64 13.98 -4.01
CA PHE A 143 0.72 12.90 -3.04
C PHE A 143 -0.62 12.16 -2.89
N ALA A 144 -1.73 12.89 -2.78
CA ALA A 144 -3.06 12.30 -2.73
C ALA A 144 -3.38 11.45 -3.98
N GLN A 145 -2.98 11.90 -5.17
CA GLN A 145 -3.15 11.14 -6.42
C GLN A 145 -2.27 9.89 -6.47
N VAL A 146 -1.05 9.94 -5.93
CA VAL A 146 -0.18 8.76 -5.79
C VAL A 146 -0.84 7.72 -4.90
N LEU A 147 -1.34 8.10 -3.72
CA LEU A 147 -2.04 7.20 -2.80
C LEU A 147 -3.29 6.58 -3.44
N GLU A 148 -4.06 7.39 -4.16
CA GLU A 148 -5.23 6.93 -4.89
C GLU A 148 -4.87 5.90 -5.98
N GLY A 149 -3.82 6.17 -6.77
CA GLY A 149 -3.33 5.25 -7.80
C GLY A 149 -2.86 3.92 -7.22
N ILE A 150 -2.15 3.96 -6.09
CA ILE A 150 -1.72 2.76 -5.36
C ILE A 150 -2.93 1.96 -4.87
N ALA A 151 -3.87 2.61 -4.18
CA ALA A 151 -5.04 1.93 -3.63
C ALA A 151 -5.92 1.31 -4.73
N ARG A 152 -6.08 1.99 -5.86
CA ARG A 152 -6.80 1.45 -7.02
C ARG A 152 -6.10 0.24 -7.61
N SER A 153 -4.78 0.28 -7.75
CA SER A 153 -3.98 -0.87 -8.21
C SER A 153 -4.11 -2.07 -7.27
N LEU A 154 -4.03 -1.85 -5.96
CA LEU A 154 -4.19 -2.90 -4.95
C LEU A 154 -5.61 -3.50 -4.98
N LYS A 155 -6.63 -2.64 -5.06
CA LYS A 155 -8.02 -3.11 -5.23
C LYS A 155 -8.18 -3.97 -6.47
N LEU A 156 -7.64 -3.52 -7.61
CA LEU A 156 -7.70 -4.27 -8.88
C LEU A 156 -7.00 -5.63 -8.78
N ALA A 157 -5.88 -5.70 -8.05
CA ALA A 157 -5.15 -6.94 -7.81
C ALA A 157 -5.90 -7.94 -6.91
N GLY A 158 -6.90 -7.50 -6.15
CA GLY A 158 -7.73 -8.36 -5.29
C GLY A 158 -7.57 -8.11 -3.79
N PHE A 159 -6.82 -7.09 -3.37
CA PHE A 159 -6.76 -6.70 -1.96
C PHE A 159 -8.10 -6.13 -1.48
N LYS A 160 -8.48 -6.50 -0.27
CA LYS A 160 -9.78 -6.17 0.33
C LYS A 160 -9.68 -5.13 1.44
N THR A 161 -8.51 -4.97 2.05
CA THR A 161 -8.25 -3.93 3.05
C THR A 161 -6.92 -3.27 2.71
N ILE A 162 -6.93 -1.96 2.50
CA ILE A 162 -5.74 -1.19 2.16
C ILE A 162 -5.49 -0.21 3.30
N CYS A 163 -4.33 -0.30 3.94
CA CYS A 163 -3.98 0.47 5.13
C CYS A 163 -2.91 1.50 4.78
N PHE A 164 -3.25 2.79 4.79
CA PHE A 164 -2.27 3.87 4.73
C PHE A 164 -1.66 4.08 6.12
N ILE A 165 -0.33 4.01 6.22
CA ILE A 165 0.43 4.26 7.44
C ILE A 165 1.45 5.35 7.13
N GLY A 166 1.36 6.50 7.80
CA GLY A 166 2.26 7.64 7.57
C GLY A 166 3.17 7.93 8.75
N ASP A 167 4.46 8.12 8.48
CA ASP A 167 5.47 8.47 9.49
C ASP A 167 5.80 9.96 9.54
N HIS A 168 5.12 10.79 8.75
CA HIS A 168 5.33 12.23 8.68
C HIS A 168 4.00 12.99 8.85
N GLY A 169 4.06 14.17 9.46
CA GLY A 169 2.88 14.93 9.88
C GLY A 169 2.04 15.40 8.70
N LEU A 170 2.69 15.89 7.64
CA LEU A 170 2.00 16.38 6.44
C LEU A 170 1.35 15.25 5.61
N ASN A 171 1.61 13.98 5.95
CA ASN A 171 0.98 12.84 5.28
C ASN A 171 -0.46 12.61 5.75
N GLN A 172 -0.75 12.93 7.01
CA GLN A 172 -1.93 12.40 7.72
C GLN A 172 -3.24 12.89 7.11
N ALA A 173 -3.34 14.18 6.79
CA ALA A 173 -4.55 14.77 6.22
C ALA A 173 -4.90 14.18 4.85
N SER A 174 -3.91 14.05 3.96
CA SER A 174 -4.11 13.45 2.64
C SER A 174 -4.48 11.98 2.72
N GLN A 175 -3.84 11.21 3.60
CA GLN A 175 -4.18 9.80 3.80
C GLN A 175 -5.63 9.64 4.26
N ALA A 176 -6.07 10.43 5.26
CA ALA A 176 -7.45 10.44 5.73
C ALA A 176 -8.44 10.83 4.62
N ALA A 177 -8.13 11.90 3.87
CA ALA A 177 -8.97 12.40 2.80
C ALA A 177 -9.13 11.38 1.65
N VAL A 178 -8.03 10.75 1.23
CA VAL A 178 -8.05 9.72 0.17
C VAL A 178 -8.79 8.47 0.65
N ALA A 179 -8.54 8.00 1.87
CA ALA A 179 -9.27 6.86 2.43
C ALA A 179 -10.79 7.12 2.47
N ALA A 180 -11.21 8.28 2.96
CA ALA A 180 -12.61 8.68 3.00
C ALA A 180 -13.23 8.81 1.59
N LYS A 181 -12.50 9.40 0.64
CA LYS A 181 -12.93 9.51 -0.77
C LYS A 181 -13.18 8.12 -1.36
N LEU A 182 -12.22 7.22 -1.25
CA LEU A 182 -12.30 5.88 -1.85
C LEU A 182 -13.35 5.01 -1.17
N ASN A 183 -13.52 5.09 0.15
CA ASN A 183 -14.60 4.38 0.84
C ASN A 183 -16.00 4.86 0.42
N ARG A 184 -16.19 6.16 0.15
CA ARG A 184 -17.45 6.66 -0.42
C ARG A 184 -17.68 6.14 -1.82
N GLU A 185 -16.65 6.19 -2.67
CA GLU A 185 -16.73 5.71 -4.05
C GLU A 185 -16.98 4.20 -4.12
N TRP A 186 -16.40 3.43 -3.20
CA TRP A 186 -16.47 1.97 -3.15
C TRP A 186 -17.53 1.47 -2.16
N ALA A 187 -18.47 2.32 -1.77
CA ALA A 187 -19.56 1.94 -0.88
C ALA A 187 -20.31 0.71 -1.44
N GLY A 188 -20.57 -0.27 -0.58
CA GLY A 188 -21.21 -1.53 -0.95
C GLY A 188 -20.30 -2.56 -1.64
N GLN A 189 -19.00 -2.26 -1.81
CA GLN A 189 -18.02 -3.20 -2.36
C GLN A 189 -17.20 -3.87 -1.25
N ALA A 190 -16.50 -4.95 -1.61
CA ALA A 190 -15.71 -5.72 -0.65
C ALA A 190 -14.38 -5.06 -0.22
N THR A 191 -14.00 -3.92 -0.82
CA THR A 191 -12.71 -3.26 -0.55
C THR A 191 -12.92 -2.03 0.32
N THR A 192 -12.11 -1.91 1.39
CA THR A 192 -12.05 -0.72 2.23
C THR A 192 -10.64 -0.15 2.30
N VAL A 193 -10.54 1.15 2.50
CA VAL A 193 -9.29 1.87 2.72
C VAL A 193 -9.29 2.44 4.14
N LEU A 194 -8.25 2.14 4.91
CA LEU A 194 -8.06 2.60 6.28
C LEU A 194 -6.90 3.58 6.33
N HIS A 195 -7.14 4.77 6.88
CA HIS A 195 -6.06 5.61 7.39
C HIS A 195 -5.74 5.17 8.82
N VAL A 196 -4.55 4.61 9.03
CA VAL A 196 -4.12 4.06 10.32
C VAL A 196 -3.55 5.17 11.21
N ALA A 197 -4.40 6.16 11.55
CA ALA A 197 -4.03 7.36 12.29
C ALA A 197 -3.36 7.08 13.65
N ASP A 198 -3.76 5.99 14.33
CA ASP A 198 -3.26 5.65 15.66
C ASP A 198 -1.75 5.37 15.67
N TYR A 199 -1.17 5.03 14.51
CA TYR A 199 0.28 4.86 14.35
C TYR A 199 1.07 6.16 14.58
N TYR A 200 0.49 7.31 14.26
CA TYR A 200 1.16 8.62 14.32
C TYR A 200 0.82 9.41 15.61
N GLU A 201 -0.05 8.88 16.47
CA GLU A 201 -0.44 9.55 17.72
C GLU A 201 0.70 9.49 18.77
N GLY A 202 1.28 10.64 19.10
CA GLY A 202 2.47 10.75 19.93
C GLY A 202 2.24 10.69 21.45
N LYS A 203 0.99 10.77 21.95
CA LYS A 203 0.71 10.83 23.40
C LYS A 203 1.36 9.70 24.21
N ALA A 204 1.30 8.47 23.71
CA ALA A 204 1.84 7.31 24.41
C ALA A 204 3.37 7.29 24.43
N GLN A 205 4.02 7.72 23.35
CA GLN A 205 5.47 7.90 23.27
C GLN A 205 5.95 8.98 24.24
N ILE A 206 5.26 10.12 24.30
CA ILE A 206 5.54 11.20 25.26
C ILE A 206 5.38 10.72 26.70
N ALA A 207 4.31 9.97 27.00
CA ALA A 207 4.09 9.42 28.33
C ALA A 207 5.22 8.45 28.74
N TYR A 208 5.66 7.60 27.82
CA TYR A 208 6.80 6.70 28.04
C TYR A 208 8.08 7.46 28.37
N LEU A 209 8.42 8.50 27.61
CA LEU A 209 9.65 9.28 27.87
C LEU A 209 9.55 10.09 29.17
N ARG A 210 8.36 10.57 29.54
CA ARG A 210 8.13 11.21 30.85
C ARG A 210 8.36 10.27 32.02
N ASP A 211 7.95 9.01 31.91
CA ASP A 211 8.28 7.96 32.89
C ASP A 211 9.80 7.72 33.01
N LYS A 212 10.56 8.01 31.95
CA LYS A 212 12.03 7.98 31.95
C LYS A 212 12.69 9.29 32.41
N GLY A 213 11.91 10.26 32.89
CA GLY A 213 12.40 11.53 33.41
C GLY A 213 12.62 12.62 32.35
N GLU A 214 12.18 12.40 31.11
CA GLU A 214 12.18 13.46 30.09
C GLU A 214 11.02 14.43 30.30
N THR A 215 11.19 15.66 29.82
CA THR A 215 10.17 16.72 29.81
C THR A 215 9.80 17.06 28.38
N LEU A 216 8.66 17.74 28.14
CA LEU A 216 8.30 18.18 26.79
C LEU A 216 9.42 19.02 26.14
N VAL A 217 10.09 19.85 26.95
CA VAL A 217 11.24 20.67 26.52
C VAL A 217 12.44 19.81 26.10
N THR A 218 12.71 18.69 26.77
CA THR A 218 13.84 17.82 26.40
C THR A 218 13.48 16.87 25.25
N ILE A 219 12.22 16.44 25.16
CA ILE A 219 11.73 15.59 24.06
C ILE A 219 11.84 16.33 22.72
N GLY A 220 11.39 17.59 22.68
CA GLY A 220 11.28 18.36 21.44
C GLY A 220 10.13 17.89 20.56
N ASP A 221 9.97 18.54 19.41
CA ASP A 221 8.87 18.31 18.46
C ASP A 221 9.35 17.73 17.11
N HIS A 222 10.59 18.00 16.72
CA HIS A 222 11.20 17.55 15.46
C HIS A 222 12.68 17.23 15.63
N ALA A 223 13.13 16.12 15.03
CA ALA A 223 14.50 15.62 15.12
C ALA A 223 15.02 15.55 16.58
N GLY A 224 14.10 15.38 17.53
CA GLY A 224 14.36 15.34 18.96
C GLY A 224 14.62 13.92 19.45
N ILE A 225 14.30 13.67 20.73
CA ILE A 225 14.57 12.36 21.37
C ILE A 225 13.81 11.23 20.69
N ILE A 226 12.55 11.43 20.30
CA ILE A 226 11.73 10.38 19.66
C ILE A 226 12.38 9.96 18.34
N ASP A 227 12.44 10.87 17.38
CA ASP A 227 13.02 10.68 16.05
C ASP A 227 14.40 10.03 16.08
N THR A 228 15.30 10.60 16.88
CA THR A 228 16.69 10.15 16.96
C THR A 228 16.78 8.76 17.58
N SER A 229 15.99 8.48 18.63
CA SER A 229 15.98 7.16 19.25
C SER A 229 15.39 6.11 18.31
N GLU A 230 14.28 6.41 17.64
CA GLU A 230 13.64 5.50 16.67
C GLU A 230 14.59 5.20 15.49
N LEU A 231 15.31 6.20 14.98
CA LEU A 231 16.30 5.96 13.92
C LEU A 231 17.52 5.18 14.42
N LEU A 232 18.00 5.39 15.65
CA LEU A 232 19.06 4.56 16.25
C LEU A 232 18.67 3.07 16.30
N ASP A 233 17.39 2.77 16.51
CA ASP A 233 16.86 1.40 16.51
C ASP A 233 16.60 0.86 15.08
N ALA A 234 16.12 1.70 14.16
CA ALA A 234 15.77 1.29 12.80
C ALA A 234 16.96 1.23 11.85
N HIS A 235 17.88 2.18 11.95
CA HIS A 235 19.04 2.34 11.09
C HIS A 235 20.16 3.11 11.81
N PRO A 236 20.90 2.48 12.75
CA PRO A 236 21.89 3.16 13.59
C PRO A 236 22.99 3.88 12.80
N GLN A 237 23.34 3.39 11.61
CA GLN A 237 24.35 4.01 10.74
C GLN A 237 23.88 5.34 10.12
N GLY A 238 22.58 5.62 10.19
CA GLY A 238 22.00 6.89 9.76
C GLY A 238 22.06 7.99 10.83
N VAL A 239 22.72 7.76 11.96
CA VAL A 239 22.83 8.72 13.06
C VAL A 239 24.30 8.99 13.42
N ASP A 240 24.69 10.25 13.40
CA ASP A 240 26.00 10.74 13.81
C ASP A 240 25.84 11.77 14.96
N LEU A 241 25.75 11.27 16.19
CA LEU A 241 25.57 12.10 17.39
C LEU A 241 26.74 13.08 17.62
N SER A 242 27.91 12.83 17.04
CA SER A 242 29.04 13.77 17.17
C SER A 242 28.73 15.14 16.55
N ARG A 243 27.84 15.17 15.55
CA ARG A 243 27.36 16.39 14.89
C ARG A 243 26.64 17.34 15.83
N LEU A 244 26.00 16.84 16.89
CA LEU A 244 25.31 17.67 17.88
C LEU A 244 26.28 18.50 18.72
N THR A 245 27.51 18.01 18.93
CA THR A 245 28.55 18.71 19.70
C THR A 245 29.37 19.69 18.87
N ALA A 246 29.35 19.53 17.55
CA ALA A 246 30.16 20.30 16.60
C ALA A 246 29.40 21.46 15.93
N LEU A 247 28.22 21.82 16.44
CA LEU A 247 27.39 22.84 15.80
C LEU A 247 28.01 24.23 15.97
N PRO A 248 28.14 24.99 14.87
CA PRO A 248 28.58 26.37 14.98
C PRO A 248 27.54 27.15 15.79
N ILE A 249 27.99 28.06 16.65
CA ILE A 249 27.11 29.00 17.34
C ILE A 249 26.56 29.94 16.28
N ARG A 250 25.40 29.60 15.70
CA ARG A 250 24.70 30.41 14.70
C ARG A 250 23.31 30.78 15.21
N PRO A 251 22.76 31.94 14.80
CA PRO A 251 21.38 32.31 15.10
C PRO A 251 20.32 31.47 14.36
N GLU A 252 20.74 30.67 13.38
CA GLU A 252 19.84 29.92 12.49
C GLU A 252 19.31 28.64 13.15
N PRO A 253 18.06 28.24 12.89
CA PRO A 253 17.53 26.95 13.32
C PRO A 253 18.40 25.82 12.78
N THR A 254 18.82 24.91 13.66
CA THR A 254 19.67 23.76 13.34
C THR A 254 18.89 22.58 12.73
N GLY A 255 17.59 22.75 12.50
CA GLY A 255 16.70 21.68 12.01
C GLY A 255 16.29 20.66 13.10
N HIS A 256 16.62 20.89 14.37
CA HIS A 256 16.15 20.04 15.46
C HIS A 256 15.64 20.86 16.65
N SER A 257 14.95 20.17 17.56
CA SER A 257 14.44 20.72 18.80
C SER A 257 14.65 19.75 19.97
N GLY A 258 14.53 20.25 21.19
CA GLY A 258 14.75 19.45 22.39
C GLY A 258 16.22 19.11 22.62
N LYS A 259 16.48 17.90 23.13
CA LYS A 259 17.81 17.39 23.50
C LYS A 259 18.10 16.03 22.86
N PRO A 260 18.30 15.95 21.54
CA PRO A 260 18.52 14.68 20.85
C PRO A 260 19.79 13.95 21.32
N GLU A 261 20.74 14.60 21.99
CA GLU A 261 21.90 13.96 22.62
C GLU A 261 21.53 12.99 23.76
N ARG A 262 20.29 13.05 24.25
CA ARG A 262 19.74 12.13 25.27
C ARG A 262 19.12 10.86 24.68
N SER A 263 19.17 10.70 23.35
CA SER A 263 18.53 9.59 22.65
C SER A 263 19.26 8.27 22.86
N LEU A 264 18.50 7.18 22.89
CA LEU A 264 19.01 5.83 23.12
C LEU A 264 18.30 4.85 22.18
N ALA A 265 19.03 3.88 21.62
CA ALA A 265 18.42 2.83 20.80
C ALA A 265 17.31 2.06 21.56
N GLY A 266 17.49 1.83 22.86
CA GLY A 266 16.47 1.21 23.71
C GLY A 266 15.19 2.04 23.88
N TYR A 267 15.28 3.37 23.79
CA TYR A 267 14.07 4.20 23.68
C TYR A 267 13.40 3.97 22.33
N GLY A 268 14.18 3.93 21.24
CA GLY A 268 13.67 3.68 19.89
C GLY A 268 12.87 2.40 19.77
N THR A 269 13.40 1.28 20.29
CA THR A 269 12.71 0.00 20.29
C THR A 269 11.34 0.10 20.99
N ALA A 270 11.27 0.76 22.15
CA ALA A 270 10.04 0.92 22.91
C ALA A 270 9.04 1.88 22.24
N LEU A 271 9.53 2.98 21.67
CA LEU A 271 8.72 3.99 20.99
C LEU A 271 8.09 3.43 19.71
N ILE A 272 8.86 2.73 18.88
CA ILE A 272 8.35 2.03 17.69
C ILE A 272 7.33 0.95 18.09
N ASP A 273 7.59 0.19 19.16
CA ASP A 273 6.66 -0.82 19.67
C ASP A 273 5.29 -0.23 20.10
N ILE A 274 5.28 0.96 20.70
CA ILE A 274 4.06 1.69 21.05
C ILE A 274 3.22 1.97 19.79
N ARG A 275 3.85 2.51 18.74
CA ARG A 275 3.19 2.85 17.47
C ARG A 275 2.66 1.62 16.75
N ILE A 276 3.47 0.55 16.71
CA ILE A 276 3.08 -0.74 16.12
C ILE A 276 1.85 -1.30 16.84
N LYS A 277 1.86 -1.35 18.17
CA LYS A 277 0.72 -1.86 18.95
C LYS A 277 -0.55 -1.05 18.70
N ALA A 278 -0.43 0.27 18.55
CA ALA A 278 -1.56 1.13 18.22
C ALA A 278 -2.12 0.82 16.83
N ALA A 279 -1.26 0.75 15.81
CA ALA A 279 -1.64 0.39 14.45
C ALA A 279 -2.29 -1.00 14.35
N VAL A 280 -1.69 -2.01 15.00
CA VAL A 280 -2.22 -3.39 15.01
C VAL A 280 -3.60 -3.44 15.63
N ARG A 281 -3.84 -2.72 16.75
CA ARG A 281 -5.17 -2.63 17.36
C ARG A 281 -6.17 -2.02 16.38
N GLN A 282 -5.87 -0.86 15.79
CA GLN A 282 -6.76 -0.18 14.85
C GLN A 282 -7.11 -1.06 13.64
N ILE A 283 -6.11 -1.71 13.03
CA ILE A 283 -6.31 -2.60 11.89
C ILE A 283 -7.17 -3.80 12.28
N ARG A 284 -6.88 -4.47 13.40
CA ARG A 284 -7.64 -5.65 13.85
C ARG A 284 -9.09 -5.31 14.18
N THR A 285 -9.35 -4.16 14.79
CA THR A 285 -10.72 -3.68 15.02
C THR A 285 -11.46 -3.53 13.69
N ALA A 286 -10.88 -2.82 12.71
CA ALA A 286 -11.48 -2.65 11.39
C ALA A 286 -11.74 -3.98 10.65
N LEU A 287 -10.83 -4.95 10.78
CA LEU A 287 -11.01 -6.29 10.19
C LEU A 287 -12.13 -7.09 10.90
N SER A 288 -12.28 -6.92 12.22
CA SER A 288 -13.30 -7.62 13.01
C SER A 288 -14.70 -7.07 12.70
N ASP A 289 -14.87 -5.75 12.65
CA ASP A 289 -16.16 -5.10 12.34
C ASP A 289 -16.70 -5.53 10.98
N ARG A 290 -15.80 -5.75 10.02
CA ARG A 290 -16.13 -6.28 8.71
C ARG A 290 -16.56 -7.75 8.73
N SER A 291 -15.96 -8.57 9.58
CA SER A 291 -16.33 -9.99 9.70
C SER A 291 -17.75 -10.17 10.24
N VAL A 292 -18.25 -9.20 11.02
CA VAL A 292 -19.61 -9.18 11.57
C VAL A 292 -20.63 -8.64 10.57
N SER A 293 -20.20 -7.84 9.59
CA SER A 293 -21.07 -7.15 8.64
C SER A 293 -21.33 -7.92 7.32
N ASN A 294 -20.69 -9.08 7.12
CA ASN A 294 -20.90 -9.99 5.98
C ASN A 294 -21.65 -11.24 6.44
#